data_AF-A0A7V7WQL5-F1
#
_entry.id   AF-A0A7V7WQL5-F1
#
_cell.length_a   1.000
_cell.length_b   1.000
_cell.length_c   1.000
_cell.angle_alpha   90.00
_cell.angle_beta   90.00
_cell.angle_gamma   90.00
#
_symmetry.space_group_name_H-M   'P 1'
#
loop_
_entity.id
_entity.type
_entity.pdbx_description
1 polymer ?
#
loop_
_entity_poly.entity_id
_entity_poly.type
_entity_poly.pdbx_seq_one_letter_code
_entity_poly.pdbx_strand_id
1 'polypeptide(L)'
;MMLSRHSLARFEIMLTVAVLVVIGLLAWLNGRADSDGLRLILASVIVVTGIGLALLHRRHLWRVPIIAVLSSVALVVVFLTSPDANIPIFEEFMYLAIGAAFVWLLVWVLVRMVFPRTTAKYQALPMLILACVFSFALLASSLGAWLKAADINALPKNAIATTGAEIAALWEQPWGTRYNGIFAVGRIGDPAKRQSTGGRDYLAYYNAPRSIGFTRDSATHLPVSYVMQMADGAEIWVQGIAGRKQASNWPDCGPYLYQHCLREGDPVVIWADPGELRTVTGGEPSSALNNTRLIAYGSLDEFRTGYLARAVATARIFGWIALAFMPFSLLPAFLGWRRYRWLRTHGSDEPARITISWT
;
A
#
# COMPACT_ATOMS: atom_id res chain seq x y z
N MET A 1 18.43 -47.54 -4.96
CA MET A 1 17.16 -46.81 -5.18
C MET A 1 17.47 -45.48 -5.87
N MET A 2 17.79 -45.54 -7.17
CA MET A 2 18.10 -44.40 -8.04
C MET A 2 16.80 -43.88 -8.64
N LEU A 3 16.06 -43.04 -7.92
CA LEU A 3 15.01 -42.22 -8.52
C LEU A 3 15.68 -41.07 -9.30
N SER A 4 16.06 -41.43 -10.52
CA SER A 4 16.27 -40.63 -11.73
C SER A 4 16.27 -39.11 -11.57
N ARG A 5 17.44 -38.49 -11.78
CA ARG A 5 17.61 -37.04 -12.04
C ARG A 5 16.70 -36.52 -13.17
N HIS A 6 16.16 -37.38 -14.04
CA HIS A 6 15.21 -36.96 -15.08
C HIS A 6 13.81 -36.62 -14.55
N SER A 7 13.38 -37.11 -13.39
CA SER A 7 12.06 -36.72 -12.83
C SER A 7 12.09 -35.29 -12.29
N LEU A 8 13.23 -34.87 -11.73
CA LEU A 8 13.44 -33.51 -11.21
C LEU A 8 13.50 -32.47 -12.34
N ALA A 9 14.19 -32.77 -13.44
CA ALA A 9 14.24 -31.89 -14.61
C ALA A 9 12.87 -31.74 -15.29
N ARG A 10 12.08 -32.82 -15.40
CA ARG A 10 10.72 -32.76 -15.95
C ARG A 10 9.78 -31.93 -15.08
N PHE A 11 9.95 -31.96 -13.76
CA PHE A 11 9.13 -31.19 -12.85
C PHE A 11 9.45 -29.68 -12.91
N GLU A 12 10.73 -29.30 -13.00
CA GLU A 12 11.11 -27.91 -13.19
C GLU A 12 10.63 -27.36 -14.54
N ILE A 13 10.73 -28.15 -15.62
CA ILE A 13 10.20 -27.77 -16.93
C ILE A 13 8.67 -27.61 -16.89
N MET A 14 7.94 -28.55 -16.27
CA MET A 14 6.48 -28.43 -16.14
C MET A 14 6.04 -27.26 -15.28
N LEU A 15 6.76 -26.93 -14.20
CA LEU A 15 6.46 -25.77 -13.37
C LEU A 15 6.71 -24.46 -14.12
N THR A 16 7.82 -24.38 -14.86
CA THR A 16 8.16 -23.19 -15.65
C THR A 16 7.16 -22.99 -16.79
N VAL A 17 6.74 -24.07 -17.45
CA VAL A 17 5.69 -24.06 -18.47
C VAL A 17 4.33 -23.70 -17.88
N ALA A 18 3.97 -24.22 -16.70
CA ALA A 18 2.72 -23.86 -16.03
C ALA A 18 2.69 -22.38 -15.63
N VAL A 19 3.81 -21.84 -15.12
CA VAL A 19 3.94 -20.41 -14.78
C VAL A 19 3.88 -19.55 -16.04
N LEU A 20 4.57 -19.93 -17.12
CA LEU A 20 4.51 -19.21 -18.39
C LEU A 20 3.13 -19.29 -19.06
N VAL A 21 2.43 -20.41 -18.94
CA VAL A 21 1.04 -20.56 -19.43
C VAL A 21 0.10 -19.72 -18.59
N VAL A 22 0.25 -19.67 -17.26
CA VAL A 22 -0.55 -18.79 -16.39
C VAL A 22 -0.30 -17.32 -16.71
N ILE A 23 0.96 -16.91 -16.93
CA ILE A 23 1.32 -15.54 -17.33
C ILE A 23 0.79 -15.22 -18.73
N GLY A 24 0.85 -16.16 -19.68
CA GLY A 24 0.29 -16.01 -21.03
C GLY A 24 -1.23 -15.93 -21.04
N LEU A 25 -1.91 -16.72 -20.20
CA LEU A 25 -3.36 -16.67 -20.01
C LEU A 25 -3.79 -15.35 -19.34
N LEU A 26 -3.00 -14.86 -18.39
CA LEU A 26 -3.16 -13.57 -17.73
C LEU A 26 -3.05 -12.40 -18.70
N ALA A 27 -2.07 -12.42 -19.59
CA ALA A 27 -1.90 -11.42 -20.63
C ALA A 27 -3.05 -11.46 -21.66
N TRP A 28 -3.56 -12.65 -21.98
CA TRP A 28 -4.67 -12.86 -22.92
C TRP A 28 -6.04 -12.46 -22.34
N LEU A 29 -6.26 -12.64 -21.04
CA LEU A 29 -7.51 -12.27 -20.35
C LEU A 29 -7.61 -10.77 -20.03
N ASN A 30 -6.52 -10.02 -20.17
CA ASN A 30 -6.45 -8.57 -19.92
C ASN A 30 -7.33 -7.73 -20.89
N GLY A 31 -7.95 -8.36 -21.89
CA GLY A 31 -8.76 -7.69 -22.92
C GLY A 31 -10.29 -7.69 -22.72
N ARG A 32 -10.85 -8.34 -21.69
CA ARG A 32 -12.32 -8.37 -21.47
C ARG A 32 -12.72 -7.98 -20.05
N ALA A 33 -13.52 -6.91 -19.97
CA ALA A 33 -13.87 -6.14 -18.79
C ALA A 33 -14.88 -6.77 -17.79
N ASP A 34 -15.22 -8.07 -17.89
CA ASP A 34 -16.30 -8.69 -17.09
C ASP A 34 -15.86 -9.87 -16.19
N SER A 35 -14.67 -9.83 -15.59
CA SER A 35 -14.06 -11.06 -15.06
C SER A 35 -13.51 -11.03 -13.64
N ASP A 36 -14.12 -10.30 -12.71
CA ASP A 36 -13.76 -10.36 -11.28
C ASP A 36 -13.83 -11.79 -10.72
N GLY A 37 -14.80 -12.58 -11.18
CA GLY A 37 -14.88 -14.00 -10.86
C GLY A 37 -13.68 -14.81 -11.36
N LEU A 38 -13.18 -14.56 -12.58
CA LEU A 38 -11.99 -15.24 -13.10
C LEU A 38 -10.73 -14.84 -12.35
N ARG A 39 -10.59 -13.56 -11.96
CA ARG A 39 -9.46 -13.09 -11.14
C ARG A 39 -9.45 -13.77 -9.78
N LEU A 40 -10.61 -13.93 -9.14
CA LEU A 40 -10.73 -14.65 -7.87
C LEU A 40 -10.40 -16.15 -8.02
N ILE A 41 -10.89 -16.80 -9.08
CA ILE A 41 -10.54 -18.19 -9.38
C ILE A 41 -9.04 -18.32 -9.57
N LEU A 42 -8.44 -17.44 -10.36
CA LEU A 42 -7.01 -17.47 -10.64
C LEU A 42 -6.16 -17.21 -9.39
N ALA A 43 -6.52 -16.23 -8.58
CA ALA A 43 -5.88 -15.99 -7.29
C ALA A 43 -5.98 -17.22 -6.38
N SER A 44 -7.14 -17.88 -6.35
CA SER A 44 -7.34 -19.11 -5.59
C SER A 44 -6.45 -20.25 -6.09
N VAL A 45 -6.34 -20.43 -7.42
CA VAL A 45 -5.46 -21.42 -8.03
C VAL A 45 -4.00 -21.15 -7.69
N ILE A 46 -3.54 -19.89 -7.74
CA ILE A 46 -2.18 -19.50 -7.36
C ILE A 46 -1.92 -19.84 -5.90
N VAL A 47 -2.83 -19.49 -4.98
CA VAL A 47 -2.69 -19.76 -3.55
C VAL A 47 -2.66 -21.27 -3.27
N VAL A 48 -3.61 -22.03 -3.80
CA VAL A 48 -3.69 -23.50 -3.60
C VAL A 48 -2.45 -24.20 -4.17
N THR A 49 -2.00 -23.80 -5.36
CA THR A 49 -0.81 -24.36 -6.00
C THR A 49 0.45 -24.01 -5.22
N GLY A 50 0.59 -22.75 -4.77
CA GLY A 50 1.72 -22.30 -3.95
C GLY A 50 1.81 -23.06 -2.63
N ILE A 51 0.68 -23.24 -1.94
CA ILE A 51 0.58 -24.03 -0.70
C ILE A 51 0.95 -25.50 -0.97
N GLY A 52 0.36 -26.11 -2.00
CA GLY A 52 0.65 -27.49 -2.38
C GLY A 52 2.14 -27.70 -2.66
N LEU A 53 2.76 -26.83 -3.43
CA LEU A 53 4.20 -26.87 -3.74
C LEU A 53 5.07 -26.65 -2.50
N ALA A 54 4.68 -25.73 -1.60
CA ALA A 54 5.39 -25.47 -0.35
C ALA A 54 5.34 -26.69 0.58
N LEU A 55 4.21 -27.39 0.65
CA LEU A 55 4.04 -28.62 1.43
C LEU A 55 4.87 -29.78 0.85
N LEU A 56 4.85 -29.95 -0.48
CA LEU A 56 5.66 -30.96 -1.17
C LEU A 56 7.16 -30.74 -0.96
N HIS A 57 7.60 -29.48 -1.00
CA HIS A 57 9.01 -29.10 -0.86
C HIS A 57 9.41 -28.70 0.56
N ARG A 58 8.60 -29.06 1.57
CA ARG A 58 8.86 -28.73 2.98
C ARG A 58 10.19 -29.24 3.53
N ARG A 59 10.93 -30.10 2.84
CA ARG A 59 12.27 -30.53 3.28
C ARG A 59 13.39 -29.60 2.80
N HIS A 60 13.15 -28.81 1.76
CA HIS A 60 14.17 -27.94 1.17
C HIS A 60 14.14 -26.55 1.81
N LEU A 61 15.32 -26.04 2.20
CA LEU A 61 15.47 -24.75 2.89
C LEU A 61 15.01 -23.57 2.02
N TRP A 62 15.45 -23.53 0.76
CA TRP A 62 15.23 -22.38 -0.14
C TRP A 62 14.01 -22.47 -1.06
N ARG A 63 13.46 -23.66 -1.32
CA ARG A 63 12.34 -23.78 -2.28
C ARG A 63 11.06 -23.16 -1.75
N VAL A 64 10.76 -23.29 -0.46
CA VAL A 64 9.56 -22.71 0.15
C VAL A 64 9.54 -21.17 0.06
N PRO A 65 10.59 -20.42 0.45
CA PRO A 65 10.58 -18.97 0.28
C PRO A 65 10.53 -18.56 -1.20
N ILE A 66 11.19 -19.29 -2.11
CA ILE A 66 11.09 -19.01 -3.56
C ILE A 66 9.66 -19.21 -4.06
N ILE A 67 8.99 -20.30 -3.68
CA ILE A 67 7.59 -20.56 -4.05
C ILE A 67 6.67 -19.48 -3.50
N ALA A 68 6.89 -19.05 -2.25
CA ALA A 68 6.13 -17.98 -1.63
C ALA A 68 6.30 -16.66 -2.41
N VAL A 69 7.55 -16.26 -2.72
CA VAL A 69 7.84 -15.05 -3.50
C VAL A 69 7.19 -15.12 -4.88
N LEU A 70 7.34 -16.24 -5.61
CA LEU A 70 6.74 -16.40 -6.93
C LEU A 70 5.21 -16.34 -6.88
N SER A 71 4.59 -16.95 -5.87
CA SER A 71 3.13 -16.90 -5.67
C SER A 71 2.67 -15.47 -5.35
N SER A 72 3.40 -14.75 -4.50
CA SER A 72 3.12 -13.35 -4.19
C SER A 72 3.25 -12.43 -5.41
N VAL A 73 4.30 -12.61 -6.23
CA VAL A 73 4.47 -11.85 -7.48
C VAL A 73 3.30 -12.12 -8.44
N ALA A 74 2.90 -13.39 -8.59
CA ALA A 74 1.75 -13.74 -9.43
C ALA A 74 0.45 -13.10 -8.93
N LEU A 75 0.20 -13.10 -7.61
CA LEU A 75 -0.97 -12.43 -7.01
C LEU A 75 -0.94 -10.92 -7.22
N VAL A 76 0.22 -10.28 -7.11
CA VAL A 76 0.40 -8.86 -7.40
C VAL A 76 0.06 -8.56 -8.85
N VAL A 77 0.55 -9.38 -9.79
CA VAL A 77 0.21 -9.22 -11.22
C VAL A 77 -1.29 -9.36 -11.45
N VAL A 78 -1.94 -10.38 -10.88
CA VAL A 78 -3.41 -10.54 -10.96
C VAL A 78 -4.12 -9.29 -10.43
N PHE A 79 -3.69 -8.77 -9.28
CA PHE A 79 -4.31 -7.59 -8.67
C PHE A 79 -4.13 -6.34 -9.53
N LEU A 80 -2.94 -6.12 -10.09
CA LEU A 80 -2.62 -4.97 -10.95
C LEU A 80 -3.37 -4.99 -12.29
N THR A 81 -3.89 -6.15 -12.71
CA THR A 81 -4.80 -6.23 -13.88
C THR A 81 -6.23 -5.80 -13.56
N SER A 82 -6.56 -5.51 -12.29
CA SER A 82 -7.89 -5.04 -11.89
C SER A 82 -8.09 -3.55 -12.23
N PRO A 83 -9.18 -3.16 -12.93
CA PRO A 83 -9.51 -1.76 -13.17
C PRO A 83 -9.87 -1.04 -11.86
N ASP A 84 -10.23 -1.80 -10.82
CA ASP A 84 -10.60 -1.27 -9.51
C ASP A 84 -9.40 -1.01 -8.60
N ALA A 85 -8.19 -1.35 -9.02
CA ALA A 85 -6.99 -1.12 -8.25
C ALA A 85 -6.64 0.37 -8.20
N ASN A 86 -6.60 0.93 -6.98
CA ASN A 86 -6.05 2.26 -6.76
C ASN A 86 -4.53 2.13 -6.55
N ILE A 87 -3.75 2.44 -7.60
CA ILE A 87 -2.29 2.22 -7.62
C ILE A 87 -1.57 2.94 -6.46
N PRO A 88 -1.81 4.24 -6.17
CA PRO A 88 -1.18 4.92 -5.03
C PRO A 88 -1.39 4.18 -3.70
N ILE A 89 -2.62 3.77 -3.41
CA ILE A 89 -2.95 3.04 -2.17
C ILE A 89 -2.34 1.64 -2.17
N PHE A 90 -2.34 0.96 -3.31
CA PHE A 90 -1.68 -0.33 -3.48
C PHE A 90 -0.18 -0.23 -3.16
N GLU A 91 0.52 0.78 -3.67
CA GLU A 91 1.95 0.99 -3.40
C GLU A 91 2.21 1.17 -1.90
N GLU A 92 1.37 1.95 -1.21
CA GLU A 92 1.48 2.16 0.23
C GLU A 92 1.34 0.85 1.04
N PHE A 93 0.37 0.00 0.68
CA PHE A 93 0.25 -1.32 1.29
C PHE A 93 1.41 -2.24 0.92
N MET A 94 1.95 -2.10 -0.29
CA MET A 94 3.07 -2.93 -0.73
C MET A 94 4.35 -2.64 0.05
N TYR A 95 4.63 -1.40 0.40
CA TYR A 95 5.75 -1.08 1.29
C TYR A 95 5.64 -1.80 2.64
N LEU A 96 4.43 -1.83 3.22
CA LEU A 96 4.18 -2.55 4.48
C LEU A 96 4.33 -4.07 4.29
N ALA A 97 3.78 -4.63 3.21
CA ALA A 97 3.83 -6.04 2.92
C ALA A 97 5.26 -6.55 2.61
N ILE A 98 6.09 -5.75 1.93
CA ILE A 98 7.51 -6.07 1.70
C ILE A 98 8.26 -6.15 3.04
N GLY A 99 8.01 -5.19 3.93
CA GLY A 99 8.56 -5.22 5.30
C GLY A 99 8.15 -6.49 6.05
N ALA A 100 6.86 -6.83 6.02
CA ALA A 100 6.35 -8.06 6.64
C ALA A 100 6.95 -9.33 6.01
N ALA A 101 7.09 -9.38 4.69
CA ALA A 101 7.69 -10.51 3.98
C ALA A 101 9.15 -10.73 4.38
N PHE A 102 9.91 -9.64 4.57
CA PHE A 102 11.28 -9.72 5.07
C PHE A 102 11.34 -10.30 6.49
N VAL A 103 10.46 -9.86 7.39
CA VAL A 103 10.36 -10.42 8.75
C VAL A 103 9.97 -11.90 8.71
N TRP A 104 9.04 -12.30 7.84
CA TRP A 104 8.69 -13.71 7.64
C TRP A 104 9.85 -14.57 7.12
N LEU A 105 10.69 -14.01 6.23
CA LEU A 105 11.91 -14.68 5.78
C LEU A 105 12.89 -14.90 6.94
N LEU A 106 13.06 -13.91 7.82
CA LEU A 106 13.89 -14.04 9.01
C LEU A 106 13.34 -15.11 9.98
N VAL A 107 12.02 -15.15 10.18
CA VAL A 107 11.36 -16.22 10.95
C VAL A 107 11.61 -17.59 10.32
N TRP A 108 11.52 -17.70 8.99
CA TRP A 108 11.81 -18.94 8.29
C TRP A 108 13.25 -19.41 8.53
N VAL A 109 14.23 -18.51 8.40
CA VAL A 109 15.64 -18.77 8.68
C VAL A 109 15.84 -19.17 10.14
N LEU A 110 15.21 -18.47 11.08
CA LEU A 110 15.27 -18.78 12.51
C LEU A 110 14.79 -20.21 12.78
N VAL A 111 13.60 -20.57 12.29
CA VAL A 111 12.98 -21.87 12.54
C VAL A 111 13.76 -23.01 11.88
N ARG A 112 14.36 -22.78 10.71
CA ARG A 112 14.97 -23.84 9.90
C ARG A 112 16.48 -23.99 10.06
N MET A 113 17.18 -22.90 10.34
CA MET A 113 18.65 -22.92 10.48
C MET A 113 19.09 -22.76 11.92
N VAL A 114 18.47 -21.85 12.67
CA VAL A 114 18.92 -21.49 14.01
C VAL A 114 18.40 -22.46 15.06
N PHE A 115 17.09 -22.72 15.08
CA PHE A 115 16.45 -23.58 16.08
C PHE A 115 17.08 -25.00 16.12
N PRO A 116 17.31 -25.69 14.99
CA PRO A 116 17.89 -27.03 15.03
C PRO A 116 19.33 -27.07 15.54
N ARG A 117 20.10 -25.98 15.38
CA ARG A 117 21.51 -25.89 15.81
C ARG A 117 21.68 -25.45 17.27
N THR A 118 20.63 -24.92 17.87
CA THR A 118 20.64 -24.45 19.26
C THR A 118 20.42 -25.64 20.17
N THR A 119 21.41 -26.11 20.91
CA THR A 119 21.29 -27.31 21.76
C THR A 119 21.46 -27.04 23.26
N ALA A 120 22.00 -25.87 23.63
CA ALA A 120 22.36 -25.60 25.02
C ALA A 120 21.22 -24.98 25.85
N LYS A 121 21.13 -25.31 27.15
CA LYS A 121 20.07 -24.80 28.03
C LYS A 121 20.11 -23.28 28.22
N TYR A 122 21.30 -22.69 28.30
CA TYR A 122 21.46 -21.23 28.49
C TYR A 122 20.93 -20.41 27.31
N GLN A 123 20.82 -21.01 26.11
CA GLN A 123 20.28 -20.37 24.91
C GLN A 123 18.75 -20.35 24.87
N ALA A 124 18.06 -21.05 25.80
CA ALA A 124 16.61 -21.17 25.78
C ALA A 124 15.89 -19.83 25.92
N LEU A 125 16.29 -19.00 26.89
CA LEU A 125 15.65 -17.70 27.14
C LEU A 125 15.90 -16.70 25.99
N PRO A 126 17.13 -16.51 25.48
CA PRO A 126 17.38 -15.69 24.29
C PRO A 126 16.54 -16.09 23.08
N MET A 127 16.38 -17.39 22.81
CA MET A 127 15.55 -17.88 21.70
C MET A 127 14.07 -17.50 21.86
N LEU A 128 13.54 -17.61 23.08
CA LEU A 128 12.16 -17.20 23.36
C LEU A 128 11.99 -15.70 23.15
N ILE A 129 12.90 -14.88 23.66
CA ILE A 129 12.86 -13.42 23.50
C ILE A 129 12.89 -13.05 22.02
N LEU A 130 13.83 -13.61 21.25
CA LEU A 130 13.95 -13.36 19.82
C LEU A 130 12.68 -13.75 19.05
N ALA A 131 12.08 -14.90 19.39
CA ALA A 131 10.82 -15.34 18.81
C ALA A 131 9.65 -14.40 19.15
N CYS A 132 9.57 -13.90 20.39
CA CYS A 132 8.58 -12.91 20.80
C CYS A 132 8.77 -11.57 20.07
N VAL A 133 10.00 -11.12 19.84
CA VAL A 133 10.30 -9.89 19.08
C VAL A 133 9.81 -10.02 17.64
N PHE A 134 10.09 -11.14 16.96
CA PHE A 134 9.57 -11.36 15.61
C PHE A 134 8.04 -11.44 15.57
N SER A 135 7.44 -12.08 16.58
CA SER A 135 5.98 -12.16 16.70
C SER A 135 5.36 -10.76 16.85
N PHE A 136 5.92 -9.94 17.73
CA PHE A 136 5.48 -8.55 17.94
C PHE A 136 5.68 -7.70 16.67
N ALA A 137 6.81 -7.81 15.98
CA ALA A 137 7.06 -7.08 14.74
C ALA A 137 6.04 -7.44 13.64
N LEU A 138 5.73 -8.73 13.49
CA LEU A 138 4.69 -9.20 12.55
C LEU A 138 3.30 -8.72 12.95
N LEU A 139 2.99 -8.72 14.24
CA LEU A 139 1.70 -8.24 14.76
C LEU A 139 1.56 -6.74 14.51
N ALA A 140 2.57 -5.95 14.84
CA ALA A 140 2.58 -4.51 14.64
C ALA A 140 2.45 -4.14 13.16
N SER A 141 3.15 -4.84 12.27
CA SER A 141 3.03 -4.64 10.83
C SER A 141 1.63 -4.98 10.30
N SER A 142 1.06 -6.11 10.74
CA SER A 142 -0.29 -6.55 10.34
C SER A 142 -1.37 -5.62 10.91
N LEU A 143 -1.24 -5.19 12.17
CA LEU A 143 -2.13 -4.24 12.81
C LEU A 143 -2.07 -2.87 12.14
N GLY A 144 -0.87 -2.38 11.84
CA GLY A 144 -0.68 -1.11 11.14
C GLY A 144 -1.31 -1.13 9.74
N ALA A 145 -1.13 -2.21 8.98
CA ALA A 145 -1.81 -2.38 7.69
C ALA A 145 -3.34 -2.46 7.84
N TRP A 146 -3.84 -3.17 8.84
CA TRP A 146 -5.28 -3.26 9.08
C TRP A 146 -5.90 -1.92 9.51
N LEU A 147 -5.26 -1.19 10.42
CA LEU A 147 -5.70 0.14 10.86
C LEU A 147 -5.72 1.12 9.68
N LYS A 148 -4.65 1.14 8.89
CA LYS A 148 -4.59 1.95 7.66
C LYS A 148 -5.71 1.60 6.68
N ALA A 149 -6.02 0.31 6.52
CA ALA A 149 -7.15 -0.13 5.72
C ALA A 149 -8.50 0.30 6.33
N ALA A 150 -8.66 0.25 7.64
CA ALA A 150 -9.86 0.70 8.34
C ALA A 150 -10.08 2.21 8.15
N ASP A 151 -9.02 3.02 8.23
CA ASP A 151 -9.07 4.46 7.99
C ASP A 151 -9.53 4.77 6.55
N ILE A 152 -8.95 4.09 5.56
CA ILE A 152 -9.35 4.25 4.14
C ILE A 152 -10.80 3.80 3.93
N ASN A 153 -11.23 2.71 4.57
CA ASN A 153 -12.62 2.24 4.50
C ASN A 153 -13.61 3.21 5.19
N ALA A 154 -13.15 4.05 6.11
CA ALA A 154 -13.97 5.06 6.77
C ALA A 154 -14.10 6.35 5.96
N LEU A 155 -13.22 6.60 4.97
CA LEU A 155 -13.23 7.82 4.15
C LEU A 155 -14.58 8.19 3.53
N PRO A 156 -15.43 7.26 3.04
CA PRO A 156 -16.75 7.63 2.52
C PRO A 156 -17.68 8.31 3.53
N LYS A 157 -17.38 8.20 4.83
CA LYS A 157 -18.12 8.83 5.93
C LYS A 157 -17.53 10.19 6.35
N ASN A 158 -16.45 10.65 5.71
CA ASN A 158 -15.87 11.95 6.03
C ASN A 158 -16.85 13.08 5.73
N ALA A 159 -16.74 14.16 6.51
CA ALA A 159 -17.50 15.37 6.29
C ALA A 159 -17.15 15.99 4.93
N ILE A 160 -18.16 16.60 4.31
CA ILE A 160 -18.07 17.23 3.00
C ILE A 160 -18.43 18.69 3.18
N ALA A 161 -17.56 19.57 2.71
CA ALA A 161 -17.76 21.00 2.72
C ALA A 161 -17.91 21.51 1.28
N THR A 162 -18.99 22.23 1.03
CA THR A 162 -19.33 22.87 -0.24
C THR A 162 -19.32 24.39 -0.12
N THR A 163 -19.37 24.91 1.12
CA THR A 163 -19.31 26.34 1.44
C THR A 163 -18.14 26.66 2.37
N GLY A 164 -17.69 27.92 2.39
CA GLY A 164 -16.67 28.39 3.32
C GLY A 164 -17.13 28.31 4.79
N ALA A 165 -18.40 28.60 5.04
CA ALA A 165 -19.02 28.48 6.36
C ALA A 165 -18.96 27.04 6.92
N GLU A 166 -19.15 26.02 6.07
CA GLU A 166 -19.01 24.63 6.47
C GLU A 166 -17.56 24.27 6.85
N ILE A 167 -16.56 24.80 6.15
CA ILE A 167 -15.15 24.60 6.50
C ILE A 167 -14.86 25.21 7.88
N ALA A 168 -15.31 26.44 8.13
CA ALA A 168 -15.15 27.10 9.42
C ALA A 168 -15.82 26.30 10.55
N ALA A 169 -17.06 25.85 10.34
CA ALA A 169 -17.77 25.02 11.32
C ALA A 169 -17.04 23.69 11.59
N LEU A 170 -16.47 23.05 10.55
CA LEU A 170 -15.67 21.83 10.70
C LEU A 170 -14.31 22.08 11.37
N TRP A 171 -13.78 23.31 11.28
CA TRP A 171 -12.58 23.73 11.99
C TRP A 171 -12.80 23.84 13.51
N GLU A 172 -13.98 24.27 13.94
CA GLU A 172 -14.30 24.43 15.36
C GLU A 172 -14.58 23.09 16.08
N GLN A 173 -14.86 22.03 15.32
CA GLN A 173 -15.13 20.72 15.91
C GLN A 173 -13.89 20.07 16.55
N PRO A 174 -14.07 19.23 17.59
CA PRO A 174 -12.98 18.49 18.20
C PRO A 174 -12.23 17.64 17.17
N TRP A 175 -10.90 17.58 17.26
CA TRP A 175 -10.07 16.88 16.27
C TRP A 175 -10.49 15.42 16.01
N GLY A 176 -11.03 14.72 17.02
CA GLY A 176 -11.53 13.34 16.90
C GLY A 176 -12.71 13.15 15.94
N THR A 177 -13.50 14.18 15.62
CA THR A 177 -14.61 14.08 14.64
C THR A 177 -14.13 14.18 13.20
N ARG A 178 -12.89 14.62 12.99
CA ARG A 178 -12.26 14.87 11.68
C ARG A 178 -10.92 14.19 11.51
N TYR A 179 -10.67 13.08 12.21
CA TYR A 179 -9.35 12.42 12.24
C TYR A 179 -8.85 12.00 10.84
N ASN A 180 -9.76 11.78 9.90
CA ASN A 180 -9.47 11.45 8.50
C ASN A 180 -9.49 12.66 7.55
N GLY A 181 -9.56 13.89 8.07
CA GLY A 181 -9.78 15.11 7.29
C GLY A 181 -11.20 15.26 6.74
N ILE A 182 -11.36 16.19 5.81
CA ILE A 182 -12.63 16.54 5.16
C ILE A 182 -12.46 16.51 3.64
N PHE A 183 -13.58 16.43 2.92
CA PHE A 183 -13.61 16.68 1.48
C PHE A 183 -14.19 18.06 1.21
N ALA A 184 -13.41 18.95 0.63
CA ALA A 184 -13.89 20.26 0.18
C ALA A 184 -14.14 20.25 -1.32
N VAL A 185 -15.28 20.79 -1.75
CA VAL A 185 -15.69 20.86 -3.16
C VAL A 185 -15.69 22.31 -3.58
N GLY A 186 -14.99 22.61 -4.66
CA GLY A 186 -14.90 23.97 -5.16
C GLY A 186 -14.28 24.06 -6.55
N ARG A 187 -13.96 25.28 -6.96
CA ARG A 187 -13.23 25.58 -8.19
C ARG A 187 -11.88 26.18 -7.84
N ILE A 188 -10.85 25.75 -8.53
CA ILE A 188 -9.50 26.27 -8.32
C ILE A 188 -9.37 27.68 -8.89
N GLY A 189 -8.77 28.60 -8.15
CA GLY A 189 -8.52 29.98 -8.59
C GLY A 189 -9.80 30.77 -8.86
N ASP A 190 -9.66 31.85 -9.63
CA ASP A 190 -10.77 32.71 -10.04
C ASP A 190 -11.37 32.22 -11.38
N PRO A 191 -12.62 31.72 -11.42
CA PRO A 191 -13.24 31.27 -12.66
C PRO A 191 -13.43 32.40 -13.69
N ALA A 192 -13.45 33.67 -13.28
CA ALA A 192 -13.54 34.80 -14.21
C ALA A 192 -12.24 34.97 -15.02
N LYS A 193 -11.08 34.68 -14.43
CA LYS A 193 -9.78 34.71 -15.14
C LYS A 193 -9.65 33.63 -16.22
N ARG A 194 -10.33 32.50 -16.07
CA ARG A 194 -10.40 31.46 -17.12
C ARG A 194 -11.03 32.00 -18.41
N GLN A 195 -12.05 32.85 -18.29
CA GLN A 195 -12.74 33.43 -19.44
C GLN A 195 -11.89 34.47 -20.15
N SER A 196 -11.04 35.22 -19.43
CA SER A 196 -10.21 36.29 -19.99
C SER A 196 -8.91 35.79 -20.64
N THR A 197 -8.28 34.73 -20.13
CA THR A 197 -7.02 34.17 -20.66
C THR A 197 -7.22 33.14 -21.76
N GLY A 198 -8.47 32.81 -22.12
CA GLY A 198 -8.77 31.73 -23.07
C GLY A 198 -8.31 30.35 -22.58
N GLY A 199 -8.09 30.19 -21.27
CA GLY A 199 -7.74 28.92 -20.63
C GLY A 199 -6.37 28.34 -21.01
N ARG A 200 -5.40 29.18 -21.39
CA ARG A 200 -4.04 28.74 -21.79
C ARG A 200 -3.05 28.62 -20.63
N ASP A 201 -3.32 29.26 -19.49
CA ASP A 201 -2.42 29.21 -18.32
C ASP A 201 -2.77 28.02 -17.40
N TYR A 202 -1.77 27.20 -17.13
CA TYR A 202 -1.86 26.06 -16.22
C TYR A 202 -1.45 26.50 -14.82
N LEU A 203 -2.31 26.28 -13.82
CA LEU A 203 -1.95 26.52 -12.42
C LEU A 203 -0.99 25.45 -11.92
N ALA A 204 -1.22 24.21 -12.32
CA ALA A 204 -0.40 23.07 -11.96
C ALA A 204 -0.29 22.11 -13.13
N TYR A 205 0.85 21.48 -13.32
CA TYR A 205 0.98 20.37 -14.26
C TYR A 205 2.03 19.37 -13.81
N TYR A 206 1.86 18.13 -14.23
CA TYR A 206 2.89 17.09 -14.13
C TYR A 206 2.82 16.19 -15.36
N ASN A 207 3.95 15.61 -15.73
CA ASN A 207 3.97 14.61 -16.81
C ASN A 207 3.95 13.22 -16.18
N ALA A 208 3.01 12.38 -16.62
CA ALA A 208 3.00 10.98 -16.21
C ALA A 208 4.20 10.24 -16.84
N PRO A 209 4.79 9.27 -16.12
CA PRO A 209 5.93 8.51 -16.63
C PRO A 209 5.55 7.73 -17.89
N ARG A 210 6.39 7.83 -18.92
CA ARG A 210 6.20 7.21 -20.24
C ARG A 210 6.24 5.66 -20.23
N SER A 211 6.74 5.03 -19.16
CA SER A 211 6.82 3.57 -19.02
C SER A 211 7.06 3.13 -17.57
N ILE A 212 6.84 1.84 -17.28
CA ILE A 212 7.22 1.13 -16.04
C ILE A 212 8.76 1.11 -15.95
N GLY A 213 9.35 2.23 -15.56
CA GLY A 213 10.80 2.37 -15.52
C GLY A 213 11.18 3.56 -14.64
N PHE A 214 12.05 3.30 -13.67
CA PHE A 214 12.69 4.30 -12.83
C PHE A 214 13.45 5.31 -13.69
N THR A 215 12.81 6.37 -14.19
CA THR A 215 13.56 7.48 -14.81
C THR A 215 12.83 8.82 -14.78
N ARG A 216 13.61 9.79 -14.29
CA ARG A 216 13.58 11.27 -14.42
C ARG A 216 12.33 11.99 -13.93
N ASP A 217 12.57 12.89 -12.96
CA ASP A 217 11.75 14.05 -12.65
C ASP A 217 11.47 14.82 -13.95
N SER A 218 10.36 14.48 -14.58
CA SER A 218 9.79 15.28 -15.64
C SER A 218 9.35 16.62 -15.06
N ALA A 219 9.46 17.70 -15.85
CA ALA A 219 9.01 19.03 -15.46
C ALA A 219 7.63 18.94 -14.81
N THR A 220 7.60 19.27 -13.52
CA THR A 220 6.43 19.19 -12.66
C THR A 220 6.32 20.54 -11.99
N HIS A 221 5.19 21.21 -12.19
CA HIS A 221 4.85 22.43 -11.51
C HIS A 221 3.66 22.14 -10.62
N LEU A 222 3.92 21.98 -9.32
CA LEU A 222 2.88 21.85 -8.30
C LEU A 222 2.92 23.13 -7.46
N PRO A 223 1.82 23.90 -7.41
CA PRO A 223 1.78 25.12 -6.63
C PRO A 223 1.95 24.78 -5.15
N VAL A 224 2.74 25.57 -4.42
CA VAL A 224 2.92 25.43 -2.96
C VAL A 224 1.62 25.72 -2.22
N SER A 225 0.81 26.62 -2.78
CA SER A 225 -0.54 26.93 -2.33
C SER A 225 -1.33 27.64 -3.43
N TYR A 226 -2.65 27.64 -3.32
CA TYR A 226 -3.54 28.34 -4.22
C TYR A 226 -4.87 28.66 -3.52
N VAL A 227 -5.67 29.52 -4.14
CA VAL A 227 -7.02 29.84 -3.65
C VAL A 227 -8.02 28.91 -4.34
N MET A 228 -9.01 28.45 -3.59
CA MET A 228 -10.16 27.72 -4.10
C MET A 228 -11.43 28.53 -3.81
N GLN A 229 -12.26 28.72 -4.82
CA GLN A 229 -13.57 29.33 -4.67
C GLN A 229 -14.64 28.27 -4.39
N MET A 230 -15.40 28.47 -3.33
CA MET A 230 -16.48 27.59 -2.88
C MET A 230 -17.83 27.98 -3.50
N ALA A 231 -18.89 27.20 -3.27
CA ALA A 231 -20.20 27.44 -3.88
C ALA A 231 -20.89 28.73 -3.39
N ASP A 232 -20.59 29.17 -2.17
CA ASP A 232 -21.04 30.43 -1.57
C ASP A 232 -20.20 31.64 -1.99
N GLY A 233 -19.23 31.45 -2.89
CA GLY A 233 -18.30 32.48 -3.33
C GLY A 233 -17.14 32.74 -2.37
N ALA A 234 -17.04 31.99 -1.26
CA ALA A 234 -15.93 32.11 -0.32
C ALA A 234 -14.60 31.69 -0.98
N GLU A 235 -13.56 32.48 -0.75
CA GLU A 235 -12.20 32.16 -1.17
C GLU A 235 -11.45 31.48 -0.02
N ILE A 236 -11.00 30.26 -0.26
CA ILE A 236 -10.35 29.41 0.73
C ILE A 236 -8.91 29.19 0.31
N TRP A 237 -7.98 29.43 1.22
CA TRP A 237 -6.58 29.11 0.98
C TRP A 237 -6.36 27.60 1.06
N VAL A 238 -5.69 27.02 0.08
CA VAL A 238 -5.39 25.60 0.04
C VAL A 238 -3.89 25.40 -0.03
N GLN A 239 -3.35 24.60 0.88
CA GLN A 239 -1.99 24.10 0.77
C GLN A 239 -1.86 23.20 -0.47
N GLY A 240 -0.80 23.39 -1.22
CA GLY A 240 -0.47 22.57 -2.37
C GLY A 240 -0.17 21.11 -2.03
N ILE A 241 0.01 20.31 -3.08
CA ILE A 241 0.48 18.92 -2.95
C ILE A 241 1.99 18.84 -3.12
N ALA A 242 2.62 17.93 -2.38
CA ALA A 242 4.07 17.71 -2.43
C ALA A 242 4.49 16.79 -3.60
N GLY A 243 3.57 16.02 -4.17
CA GLY A 243 3.91 15.14 -5.28
C GLY A 243 2.72 14.57 -6.05
N ARG A 244 3.02 14.02 -7.23
CA ARG A 244 2.03 13.49 -8.19
C ARG A 244 1.07 12.44 -7.64
N LYS A 245 1.48 11.68 -6.61
CA LYS A 245 0.62 10.65 -6.00
C LYS A 245 -0.62 11.23 -5.32
N GLN A 246 -0.59 12.53 -5.05
CA GLN A 246 -1.68 13.31 -4.46
C GLN A 246 -2.54 14.01 -5.52
N ALA A 247 -2.31 13.74 -6.81
CA ALA A 247 -3.15 14.20 -7.91
C ALA A 247 -3.98 13.02 -8.44
N SER A 248 -5.28 13.23 -8.64
CA SER A 248 -6.18 12.20 -9.18
C SER A 248 -7.04 12.74 -10.31
N ASN A 249 -7.06 11.98 -11.42
CA ASN A 249 -7.93 12.23 -12.57
C ASN A 249 -7.75 13.59 -13.27
N TRP A 250 -6.57 14.20 -13.15
CA TRP A 250 -6.29 15.48 -13.80
C TRP A 250 -6.33 15.31 -15.32
N PRO A 251 -6.99 16.23 -16.05
CA PRO A 251 -7.17 16.12 -17.49
C PRO A 251 -5.85 16.23 -18.24
N ASP A 252 -5.77 15.51 -19.37
CA ASP A 252 -4.68 15.64 -20.32
C ASP A 252 -4.65 17.05 -20.92
N CYS A 253 -3.46 17.63 -21.04
CA CYS A 253 -3.31 18.96 -21.59
C CYS A 253 -1.87 19.29 -22.01
N GLY A 254 -1.72 20.41 -22.70
CA GLY A 254 -0.41 20.92 -23.10
C GLY A 254 0.15 20.20 -24.34
N PRO A 255 1.37 20.57 -24.77
CA PRO A 255 1.98 20.04 -25.98
C PRO A 255 2.63 18.66 -25.78
N TYR A 256 2.82 18.22 -24.53
CA TYR A 256 3.52 16.98 -24.23
C TYR A 256 2.52 15.82 -24.05
N LEU A 257 2.83 14.68 -24.67
CA LEU A 257 2.10 13.43 -24.43
C LEU A 257 2.15 13.06 -22.94
N TYR A 258 0.99 12.72 -22.36
CA TYR A 258 0.81 12.35 -20.95
C TYR A 258 1.06 13.48 -19.94
N GLN A 259 0.98 14.73 -20.38
CA GLN A 259 0.95 15.87 -19.47
C GLN A 259 -0.47 16.04 -18.93
N HIS A 260 -0.58 16.10 -17.61
CA HIS A 260 -1.82 16.35 -16.89
C HIS A 260 -1.73 17.69 -16.18
N CYS A 261 -2.82 18.46 -16.15
CA CYS A 261 -2.83 19.77 -15.50
C CYS A 261 -4.14 20.14 -14.83
N LEU A 262 -4.03 21.17 -14.01
CA LEU A 262 -5.15 21.95 -13.48
C LEU A 262 -5.05 23.38 -13.99
N ARG A 263 -6.21 23.95 -14.28
CA ARG A 263 -6.39 25.35 -14.70
C ARG A 263 -7.28 26.08 -13.71
N GLU A 264 -7.24 27.40 -13.75
CA GLU A 264 -8.22 28.21 -13.04
C GLU A 264 -9.65 27.91 -13.53
N GLY A 265 -10.59 27.92 -12.59
CA GLY A 265 -11.99 27.55 -12.74
C GLY A 265 -12.28 26.04 -12.81
N ASP A 266 -11.27 25.16 -12.79
CA ASP A 266 -11.49 23.71 -12.85
C ASP A 266 -12.18 23.21 -11.57
N PRO A 267 -13.20 22.33 -11.69
CA PRO A 267 -13.86 21.73 -10.54
C PRO A 267 -12.93 20.72 -9.89
N VAL A 268 -12.80 20.80 -8.57
CA VAL A 268 -11.99 19.88 -7.79
C VAL A 268 -12.65 19.45 -6.49
N VAL A 269 -12.25 18.27 -6.03
CA VAL A 269 -12.48 17.77 -4.69
C VAL A 269 -11.14 17.65 -4.00
N ILE A 270 -10.98 18.37 -2.88
CA ILE A 270 -9.75 18.41 -2.11
C ILE A 270 -9.95 17.60 -0.83
N TRP A 271 -9.08 16.63 -0.60
CA TRP A 271 -8.99 15.91 0.65
C TRP A 271 -7.88 16.51 1.51
N ALA A 272 -8.25 17.17 2.61
CA ALA A 272 -7.33 17.92 3.45
C ALA A 272 -7.85 18.02 4.88
N ASP A 273 -7.03 18.58 5.78
CA ASP A 273 -7.48 18.98 7.12
C ASP A 273 -8.01 20.43 7.08
N PRO A 274 -9.17 20.73 7.68
CA PRO A 274 -9.60 22.11 7.83
C PRO A 274 -8.60 22.85 8.73
N GLY A 275 -8.41 24.13 8.46
CA GLY A 275 -7.49 24.99 9.17
C GLY A 275 -7.86 26.46 9.04
N GLU A 276 -7.01 27.31 9.61
CA GLU A 276 -7.15 28.75 9.59
C GLU A 276 -5.82 29.35 9.13
N LEU A 277 -5.85 30.26 8.15
CA LEU A 277 -4.69 31.04 7.75
C LEU A 277 -4.80 32.41 8.42
N ARG A 278 -3.86 32.71 9.32
CA ARG A 278 -3.67 34.05 9.89
C ARG A 278 -2.60 34.77 9.09
N THR A 279 -2.97 35.88 8.46
CA THR A 279 -2.00 36.74 7.79
C THR A 279 -1.13 37.42 8.87
N VAL A 280 0.19 37.44 8.67
CA VAL A 280 1.17 37.99 9.63
C VAL A 280 0.90 39.48 9.92
N THR A 281 0.18 40.16 9.04
CA THR A 281 -0.19 41.57 9.10
C THR A 281 -1.51 41.86 9.84
N GLY A 282 -2.06 40.91 10.60
CA GLY A 282 -3.22 41.16 11.47
C GLY A 282 -4.57 41.25 10.75
N GLY A 283 -4.69 40.65 9.56
CA GLY A 283 -5.98 40.51 8.89
C GLY A 283 -6.88 39.48 9.58
N GLU A 284 -8.18 39.54 9.28
CA GLU A 284 -9.13 38.55 9.77
C GLU A 284 -8.68 37.13 9.39
N PRO A 285 -8.84 36.15 10.29
CA PRO A 285 -8.55 34.77 9.97
C PRO A 285 -9.38 34.32 8.77
N SER A 286 -8.70 33.76 7.77
CA SER A 286 -9.36 33.17 6.61
C SER A 286 -9.38 31.66 6.75
N SER A 287 -10.49 31.03 6.38
CA SER A 287 -10.60 29.57 6.37
C SER A 287 -9.62 28.97 5.38
N ALA A 288 -9.00 27.86 5.77
CA ALA A 288 -7.92 27.22 5.02
C ALA A 288 -8.07 25.70 4.98
N LEU A 289 -7.44 25.09 3.99
CA LEU A 289 -7.23 23.65 3.89
C LEU A 289 -5.74 23.38 4.01
N ASN A 290 -5.36 22.78 5.14
CA ASN A 290 -3.99 22.42 5.48
C ASN A 290 -3.75 20.93 5.23
N ASN A 291 -2.50 20.53 5.08
CA ASN A 291 -2.08 19.14 4.88
C ASN A 291 -2.87 18.43 3.77
N THR A 292 -2.89 19.02 2.59
CA THR A 292 -3.59 18.45 1.43
C THR A 292 -3.06 17.06 1.11
N ARG A 293 -3.95 16.06 1.23
CA ARG A 293 -3.67 14.65 0.97
C ARG A 293 -3.90 14.30 -0.50
N LEU A 294 -4.94 14.88 -1.10
CA LEU A 294 -5.31 14.63 -2.49
C LEU A 294 -6.03 15.84 -3.10
N ILE A 295 -5.75 16.11 -4.38
CA ILE A 295 -6.53 16.98 -5.25
C ILE A 295 -7.09 16.12 -6.39
N ALA A 296 -8.40 15.88 -6.36
CA ALA A 296 -9.09 15.15 -7.42
C ALA A 296 -9.79 16.14 -8.36
N TYR A 297 -9.58 15.98 -9.66
CA TYR A 297 -10.33 16.73 -10.66
C TYR A 297 -11.73 16.12 -10.86
N GLY A 298 -12.73 16.99 -10.96
CA GLY A 298 -14.11 16.60 -11.27
C GLY A 298 -15.10 16.92 -10.16
N SER A 299 -16.29 16.34 -10.29
CA SER A 299 -17.38 16.48 -9.31
C SER A 299 -17.20 15.53 -8.12
N LEU A 300 -17.95 15.81 -7.05
CA LEU A 300 -18.00 14.94 -5.87
C LEU A 300 -18.46 13.51 -6.21
N ASP A 301 -19.41 13.37 -7.14
CA ASP A 301 -19.94 12.06 -7.53
C ASP A 301 -18.93 11.25 -8.36
N GLU A 302 -18.20 11.90 -9.26
CA GLU A 302 -17.07 11.29 -9.98
C GLU A 302 -15.95 10.89 -9.02
N PHE A 303 -15.66 11.71 -8.01
CA PHE A 303 -14.69 11.37 -6.98
C PHE A 303 -15.10 10.13 -6.17
N ARG A 304 -16.38 10.06 -5.77
CA ARG A 304 -16.95 8.96 -4.98
C ARG A 304 -16.98 7.64 -5.76
N THR A 305 -17.51 7.67 -6.98
CA THR A 305 -17.65 6.49 -7.84
C THR A 305 -16.33 6.06 -8.48
N GLY A 306 -15.39 7.00 -8.65
CA GLY A 306 -14.08 6.76 -9.25
C GLY A 306 -12.99 6.48 -8.22
N TYR A 307 -12.38 7.52 -7.64
CA TYR A 307 -11.20 7.38 -6.78
C TYR A 307 -11.54 6.65 -5.47
N LEU A 308 -12.59 7.09 -4.78
CA LEU A 308 -12.93 6.61 -3.44
C LEU A 308 -13.40 5.15 -3.45
N ALA A 309 -14.24 4.77 -4.41
CA ALA A 309 -14.66 3.37 -4.58
C ALA A 309 -13.46 2.42 -4.77
N ARG A 310 -12.52 2.79 -5.65
CA ARG A 310 -11.29 2.03 -5.90
C ARG A 310 -10.35 2.00 -4.70
N ALA A 311 -10.24 3.11 -3.98
CA ALA A 311 -9.48 3.23 -2.74
C ALA A 311 -10.01 2.27 -1.67
N VAL A 312 -11.32 2.29 -1.44
CA VAL A 312 -12.01 1.41 -0.48
C VAL A 312 -11.89 -0.06 -0.91
N ALA A 313 -12.10 -0.38 -2.19
CA ALA A 313 -11.96 -1.74 -2.70
C ALA A 313 -10.55 -2.30 -2.45
N THR A 314 -9.53 -1.52 -2.80
CA THR A 314 -8.11 -1.87 -2.57
C THR A 314 -7.82 -2.05 -1.09
N ALA A 315 -8.19 -1.07 -0.26
CA ALA A 315 -7.97 -1.10 1.19
C ALA A 315 -8.67 -2.28 1.85
N ARG A 316 -9.90 -2.63 1.44
CA ARG A 316 -10.64 -3.77 1.99
C ARG A 316 -9.91 -5.08 1.76
N ILE A 317 -9.34 -5.30 0.58
CA ILE A 317 -8.57 -6.51 0.26
C ILE A 317 -7.34 -6.61 1.17
N PHE A 318 -6.53 -5.55 1.25
CA PHE A 318 -5.37 -5.54 2.14
C PHE A 318 -5.73 -5.61 3.61
N GLY A 319 -6.85 -5.00 4.02
CA GLY A 319 -7.38 -5.08 5.37
C GLY A 319 -7.74 -6.51 5.77
N TRP A 320 -8.44 -7.25 4.91
CA TRP A 320 -8.75 -8.66 5.16
C TRP A 320 -7.51 -9.54 5.21
N ILE A 321 -6.56 -9.31 4.30
CA ILE A 321 -5.26 -10.00 4.32
C ILE A 321 -4.57 -9.71 5.66
N ALA A 322 -4.39 -8.45 6.02
CA ALA A 322 -3.73 -8.04 7.27
C ALA A 322 -4.41 -8.65 8.51
N LEU A 323 -5.75 -8.63 8.57
CA LEU A 323 -6.52 -9.26 9.63
C LEU A 323 -6.27 -10.77 9.70
N ALA A 324 -6.26 -11.45 8.56
CA ALA A 324 -5.98 -12.88 8.50
C ALA A 324 -4.55 -13.22 8.95
N PHE A 325 -3.58 -12.32 8.72
CA PHE A 325 -2.18 -12.49 9.14
C PHE A 325 -1.93 -12.18 10.62
N MET A 326 -2.81 -11.44 11.31
CA MET A 326 -2.68 -11.16 12.74
C MET A 326 -2.52 -12.44 13.60
N PRO A 327 -3.38 -13.48 13.51
CA PRO A 327 -3.17 -14.70 14.29
C PRO A 327 -1.89 -15.46 13.89
N PHE A 328 -1.48 -15.40 12.62
CA PHE A 328 -0.23 -16.03 12.18
C PHE A 328 1.01 -15.33 12.75
N SER A 329 0.90 -14.08 13.18
CA SER A 329 1.99 -13.37 13.86
C SER A 329 2.40 -14.03 15.18
N LEU A 330 1.54 -14.86 15.79
CA LEU A 330 1.83 -15.60 17.02
C LEU A 330 2.68 -16.86 16.79
N LEU A 331 2.80 -17.31 15.55
CA LEU A 331 3.50 -18.55 15.20
C LEU A 331 4.99 -18.58 15.62
N PRO A 332 5.79 -17.50 15.43
CA PRO A 332 7.15 -17.46 15.94
C PRO A 332 7.20 -17.64 17.46
N ALA A 333 6.38 -16.92 18.22
CA ALA A 333 6.32 -17.02 19.68
C ALA A 333 5.93 -18.43 20.14
N PHE A 334 4.93 -19.05 19.49
CA PHE A 334 4.53 -20.42 19.78
C PHE A 334 5.66 -21.42 19.54
N LEU A 335 6.35 -21.33 18.39
CA LEU A 335 7.49 -22.19 18.07
C LEU A 335 8.68 -21.94 19.01
N GLY A 336 8.95 -20.68 19.35
CA GLY A 336 9.96 -20.28 20.32
C GLY A 336 9.68 -20.83 21.71
N TRP A 337 8.43 -20.78 22.17
CA TRP A 337 8.01 -21.36 23.44
C TRP A 337 8.18 -22.89 23.46
N ARG A 338 7.77 -23.59 22.39
CA ARG A 338 8.01 -25.03 22.26
C ARG A 338 9.51 -25.36 22.31
N ARG A 339 10.33 -24.57 21.60
CA ARG A 339 11.80 -24.76 21.60
C ARG A 339 12.41 -24.46 22.96
N TYR A 340 11.96 -23.42 23.65
CA TYR A 340 12.36 -23.07 25.00
C TYR A 340 12.08 -24.19 26.00
N ARG A 341 10.86 -24.75 25.99
CA ARG A 341 10.50 -25.88 26.87
C ARG A 341 11.35 -27.11 26.55
N TRP A 342 11.58 -27.39 25.28
CA TRP A 342 12.44 -28.50 24.86
C TRP A 342 13.90 -28.30 25.33
N LEU A 343 14.47 -27.11 25.15
CA LEU A 343 15.85 -26.82 25.58
C LEU A 343 16.01 -26.88 27.10
N ARG A 344 15.04 -26.39 27.88
CA ARG A 344 15.11 -26.52 29.35
C ARG A 344 15.08 -27.96 29.85
N THR A 345 14.42 -28.85 29.11
CA THR A 345 14.23 -30.26 29.50
C THR A 345 15.30 -31.18 28.94
N HIS A 346 15.74 -30.95 27.70
CA HIS A 346 16.62 -31.86 26.94
C HIS A 346 17.93 -31.21 26.46
N GLY A 347 18.14 -29.91 26.71
CA GLY A 347 19.35 -29.22 26.25
C GLY A 347 20.60 -29.65 27.02
N SER A 348 21.78 -29.47 26.42
CA SER A 348 23.05 -29.74 27.08
C SER A 348 23.39 -28.64 28.10
N ASP A 349 23.99 -29.04 29.22
CA ASP A 349 24.50 -28.13 30.26
C ASP A 349 25.91 -27.59 29.93
N GLU A 350 26.62 -28.22 28.99
CA GLU A 350 27.96 -27.79 28.62
C GLU A 350 27.93 -26.49 27.79
N PRO A 351 28.66 -25.43 28.21
CA PRO A 351 28.92 -24.29 27.34
C PRO A 351 29.79 -24.72 26.16
N ALA A 352 29.62 -24.10 24.98
CA ALA A 352 30.43 -24.39 23.81
C ALA A 352 31.92 -24.22 24.16
N ARG A 353 32.70 -25.32 24.14
CA ARG A 353 34.16 -25.24 24.25
C ARG A 353 34.67 -24.51 23.01
N ILE A 354 35.08 -23.26 23.19
CA ILE A 354 35.92 -22.57 22.22
C ILE A 354 37.32 -23.17 22.40
N THR A 355 37.65 -24.21 21.62
CA THR A 355 39.03 -24.65 21.46
C THR A 355 39.74 -23.59 20.62
N ILE A 356 40.38 -22.64 21.30
CA ILE A 356 41.32 -21.74 20.65
C ILE A 356 42.57 -22.58 20.36
N SER A 357 42.68 -23.09 19.13
CA SER A 357 43.94 -23.63 18.65
C SER A 357 44.87 -22.46 18.36
N TRP A 358 45.79 -22.20 19.26
CA TRP A 358 46.95 -21.36 18.96
C TRP A 358 47.88 -22.19 18.05
N THR A 359 47.78 -21.95 16.74
CA THR A 359 48.79 -22.35 15.76
C THR A 359 49.64 -21.16 15.41
#